data_AF-A0A3N5I7C7-F1
#
_entry.id   AF-A0A3N5I7C7-F1
#
_cell.length_a   1.000
_cell.length_b   1.000
_cell.length_c   1.000
_cell.angle_alpha   90.00
_cell.angle_beta   90.00
_cell.angle_gamma   90.00
#
_symmetry.space_group_name_H-M   'P 1'
#
loop_
_entity.id
_entity.type
_entity.pdbx_description
1 polymer ?
#
loop_
_entity_poly.entity_id
_entity_poly.type
_entity_poly.pdbx_seq_one_letter_code
_entity_poly.pdbx_strand_id
1 'polypeptide(L)'
;MRRIEGFATEKVLAAVALLAIGGCTTVAQVTTLSDQNCRHTFVDRMSSILVEEGEKQEVAEKLAESTKTVLSTGSLGPRPFVVASPSGADYGFFVEQKSSDCLLRLFSRQKGFTRYRNNLTYIATRQLDGCMCAE
;
A
#
# COMPACT_ATOMS: atom_id res chain seq x y z
N MET A 1 -23.60 -40.85 58.85
CA MET A 1 -24.69 -39.89 58.54
C MET A 1 -24.25 -39.09 57.31
N ARG A 2 -24.80 -39.39 56.13
CA ARG A 2 -25.86 -38.63 55.41
C ARG A 2 -25.50 -37.17 55.05
N ARG A 3 -25.26 -36.96 53.73
CA ARG A 3 -25.88 -36.00 52.78
C ARG A 3 -25.84 -34.46 52.98
N ILE A 4 -25.22 -33.79 51.97
CA ILE A 4 -25.56 -32.59 51.14
C ILE A 4 -25.98 -31.27 51.86
N GLU A 5 -25.73 -30.01 51.46
CA GLU A 5 -25.66 -29.29 50.15
C GLU A 5 -24.88 -27.96 50.27
N GLY A 6 -24.42 -27.42 49.12
CA GLY A 6 -23.89 -26.06 49.03
C GLY A 6 -23.08 -25.76 47.77
N PHE A 7 -23.70 -25.90 46.60
CA PHE A 7 -23.12 -25.52 45.30
C PHE A 7 -23.30 -24.01 45.09
N ALA A 8 -22.21 -23.23 45.15
CA ALA A 8 -22.19 -21.83 44.73
C ALA A 8 -21.09 -21.65 43.68
N THR A 9 -21.54 -21.63 42.43
CA THR A 9 -20.80 -21.25 41.23
C THR A 9 -20.28 -19.82 41.33
N GLU A 10 -18.99 -19.59 41.09
CA GLU A 10 -18.54 -18.33 40.51
C GLU A 10 -17.44 -18.58 39.46
N LYS A 11 -17.81 -18.23 38.23
CA LYS A 11 -17.06 -18.36 37.00
C LYS A 11 -16.24 -17.09 36.81
N VAL A 12 -14.95 -17.19 36.45
CA VAL A 12 -14.37 -16.29 35.43
C VAL A 12 -13.21 -17.02 34.74
N LEU A 13 -13.49 -17.68 33.61
CA LEU A 13 -12.45 -17.94 32.60
C LEU A 13 -12.18 -16.60 31.91
N ALA A 14 -11.03 -15.99 32.17
CA ALA A 14 -10.57 -14.81 31.43
C ALA A 14 -10.10 -15.26 30.05
N ALA A 15 -10.99 -15.22 29.06
CA ALA A 15 -10.63 -15.35 27.66
C ALA A 15 -9.98 -14.04 27.20
N VAL A 16 -8.65 -14.07 26.99
CA VAL A 16 -7.92 -12.98 26.34
C VAL A 16 -8.33 -12.98 24.86
N ALA A 17 -9.30 -12.13 24.52
CA ALA A 17 -9.67 -11.86 23.15
C ALA A 17 -8.54 -11.05 22.48
N LEU A 18 -7.70 -11.73 21.71
CA LEU A 18 -6.82 -11.10 20.74
C LEU A 18 -7.68 -10.56 19.59
N LEU A 19 -8.20 -9.35 19.75
CA LEU A 19 -8.85 -8.62 18.66
C LEU A 19 -7.78 -8.26 17.64
N ALA A 20 -7.75 -8.98 16.53
CA ALA A 20 -7.02 -8.59 15.34
C ALA A 20 -7.61 -7.27 14.83
N ILE A 21 -6.91 -6.17 15.08
CA ILE A 21 -7.14 -4.85 14.45
C ILE A 21 -6.79 -4.95 12.96
N GLY A 22 -7.68 -5.56 12.18
CA GLY A 22 -7.69 -5.43 10.73
C GLY A 22 -8.23 -4.05 10.37
N GLY A 23 -7.35 -3.06 10.24
CA GLY A 23 -7.74 -1.76 9.68
C GLY A 23 -8.11 -1.92 8.21
N CYS A 24 -9.20 -1.27 7.78
CA CYS A 24 -9.47 -1.10 6.36
C CYS A 24 -8.32 -0.31 5.74
N THR A 25 -7.65 -0.85 4.72
CA THR A 25 -6.70 -0.07 3.93
C THR A 25 -7.47 0.99 3.17
N THR A 26 -7.20 2.26 3.47
CA THR A 26 -7.71 3.39 2.72
C THR A 26 -6.88 3.59 1.45
N VAL A 27 -7.53 3.65 0.29
CA VAL A 27 -6.89 4.12 -0.95
C VAL A 27 -7.02 5.65 -1.01
N ALA A 28 -5.92 6.33 -1.31
CA ALA A 28 -5.82 7.78 -1.39
C ALA A 28 -5.22 8.23 -2.74
N GLN A 29 -5.28 9.54 -2.99
CA GLN A 29 -4.63 10.23 -4.12
C GLN A 29 -3.65 11.26 -3.56
N VAL A 30 -2.46 11.38 -4.16
CA VAL A 30 -1.52 12.46 -3.82
C VAL A 30 -2.08 13.79 -4.31
N THR A 31 -2.24 14.76 -3.40
CA THR A 31 -2.84 16.07 -3.69
C THR A 31 -1.82 17.17 -3.96
N THR A 32 -0.55 16.92 -3.62
CA THR A 32 0.56 17.88 -3.72
C THR A 32 1.56 17.52 -4.82
N LEU A 33 1.15 16.82 -5.88
CA LEU A 33 2.06 16.48 -7.01
C LEU A 33 2.53 17.72 -7.80
N SER A 34 1.85 18.86 -7.66
CA SER A 34 2.29 20.16 -8.18
C SER A 34 3.55 20.67 -7.50
N ASP A 35 3.78 20.30 -6.24
CA ASP A 35 4.93 20.71 -5.45
C ASP A 35 6.20 19.99 -5.90
N GLN A 36 7.28 20.75 -6.13
CA GLN A 36 8.53 20.20 -6.66
C GLN A 36 9.12 19.11 -5.74
N ASN A 37 9.06 19.31 -4.42
CA ASN A 37 9.57 18.34 -3.45
C ASN A 37 8.80 17.03 -3.52
N CYS A 38 7.45 17.09 -3.45
CA CYS A 38 6.62 15.89 -3.53
C CYS A 38 6.78 15.18 -4.88
N ARG A 39 6.86 15.94 -5.99
CA ARG A 39 7.11 15.37 -7.32
C ARG A 39 8.42 14.59 -7.37
N HIS A 40 9.51 15.16 -6.85
CA HIS A 40 10.80 14.50 -6.80
C HIS A 40 10.76 13.23 -5.93
N THR A 41 10.19 13.33 -4.73
CA THR A 41 10.02 12.16 -3.85
C THR A 41 9.19 11.07 -4.53
N PHE A 42 8.06 11.40 -5.15
CA PHE A 42 7.22 10.42 -5.82
C PHE A 42 7.99 9.65 -6.90
N VAL A 43 8.74 10.37 -7.74
CA VAL A 43 9.55 9.77 -8.80
C VAL A 43 10.66 8.88 -8.23
N ASP A 44 11.40 9.38 -7.24
CA ASP A 44 12.46 8.64 -6.55
C ASP A 44 11.93 7.33 -5.92
N ARG A 45 10.87 7.44 -5.12
CA ARG A 45 10.29 6.30 -4.41
C ARG A 45 9.73 5.25 -5.36
N MET A 46 8.98 5.68 -6.37
CA MET A 46 8.43 4.76 -7.37
C MET A 46 9.53 4.10 -8.19
N SER A 47 10.54 4.86 -8.63
CA SER A 47 11.69 4.32 -9.37
C SER A 47 12.43 3.28 -8.53
N SER A 48 12.69 3.57 -7.24
CA SER A 48 13.37 2.64 -6.33
C SER A 48 12.65 1.30 -6.22
N ILE A 49 11.32 1.30 -6.13
CA ILE A 49 10.51 0.08 -6.09
C ILE A 49 10.66 -0.70 -7.41
N LEU A 50 10.56 -0.02 -8.56
CA LEU A 50 10.65 -0.67 -9.86
C LEU A 50 12.03 -1.32 -10.09
N VAL A 51 13.11 -0.67 -9.64
CA VAL A 51 14.47 -1.21 -9.68
C VAL A 51 14.61 -2.46 -8.81
N GLU A 52 14.05 -2.45 -7.61
CA GLU A 52 14.01 -3.65 -6.74
C GLU A 52 13.28 -4.83 -7.38
N GLU A 53 12.25 -4.54 -8.19
CA GLU A 53 11.50 -5.56 -8.94
C GLU A 53 12.17 -5.98 -10.27
N GLY A 54 13.39 -5.51 -10.51
CA GLY A 54 14.26 -5.93 -11.60
C GLY A 54 14.20 -5.04 -12.85
N GLU A 55 13.63 -3.84 -12.78
CA GLU A 55 13.75 -2.86 -13.86
C GLU A 55 15.14 -2.21 -13.91
N LYS A 56 15.56 -1.82 -15.10
CA LYS A 56 16.75 -0.96 -15.25
C LYS A 56 16.43 0.44 -14.71
N GLN A 57 17.41 1.09 -14.08
CA GLN A 57 17.28 2.44 -13.53
C GLN A 57 16.63 3.43 -14.51
N GLU A 58 17.13 3.50 -15.75
CA GLU A 58 16.61 4.41 -16.78
C GLU A 58 15.13 4.13 -17.13
N VAL A 59 14.72 2.86 -17.14
CA VAL A 59 13.33 2.46 -17.42
C VAL A 59 12.44 2.82 -16.23
N ALA A 60 12.90 2.53 -15.01
CA ALA A 60 12.18 2.83 -13.78
C ALA A 60 11.92 4.34 -13.62
N GLU A 61 12.91 5.19 -13.88
CA GLU A 61 12.78 6.65 -13.85
C GLU A 61 11.77 7.15 -14.89
N LYS A 62 11.85 6.66 -16.14
CA LYS A 62 10.90 7.04 -17.21
C LYS A 62 9.46 6.63 -16.89
N LEU A 63 9.26 5.43 -16.33
CA LEU A 63 7.96 4.95 -15.91
C LEU A 63 7.39 5.78 -14.75
N ALA A 64 8.23 6.12 -13.77
CA ALA A 64 7.83 6.96 -12.64
C ALA A 64 7.46 8.39 -13.08
N GLU A 65 8.24 9.00 -13.96
CA GLU A 65 7.97 10.33 -14.54
C GLU A 65 6.66 10.36 -15.35
N SER A 66 6.44 9.34 -16.17
CA SER A 66 5.22 9.21 -16.98
C SER A 66 4.00 9.04 -16.08
N THR A 67 4.11 8.19 -15.06
CA THR A 67 3.03 7.93 -14.08
C THR A 67 2.68 9.19 -13.31
N LYS A 68 3.67 9.91 -12.78
CA LYS A 68 3.46 11.20 -12.13
C LYS A 68 2.71 12.17 -13.04
N THR A 69 3.05 12.20 -14.33
CA THR A 69 2.40 13.10 -15.28
C THR A 69 0.92 12.74 -15.45
N VAL A 70 0.60 11.46 -15.63
CA VAL A 70 -0.78 10.98 -15.69
C VAL A 70 -1.55 11.34 -14.41
N LEU A 71 -0.98 11.06 -13.23
CA LEU A 71 -1.62 11.34 -11.94
C LEU A 71 -1.80 12.84 -11.66
N SER A 72 -0.92 13.69 -12.18
CA SER A 72 -1.03 15.15 -12.04
C SER A 72 -2.11 15.75 -12.95
N THR A 73 -2.35 15.13 -14.10
CA THR A 73 -3.34 15.61 -15.08
C THR A 73 -4.73 15.00 -14.90
N GLY A 74 -4.83 13.87 -14.19
CA GLY A 74 -6.08 13.13 -14.04
C GLY A 74 -6.83 13.51 -12.77
N SER A 75 -8.04 14.06 -12.90
CA SER A 75 -9.01 14.14 -11.79
C SER A 75 -9.71 12.79 -11.62
N LEU A 76 -8.93 11.79 -11.24
CA LEU A 76 -9.36 10.41 -11.17
C LEU A 76 -9.83 10.03 -9.74
N GLY A 77 -9.58 10.87 -8.74
CA GLY A 77 -9.83 10.48 -7.35
C GLY A 77 -8.98 9.28 -6.93
N PRO A 78 -9.13 8.81 -5.68
CA PRO A 78 -8.32 7.71 -5.16
C PRO A 78 -8.64 6.38 -5.79
N ARG A 79 -7.61 5.81 -6.42
CA ARG A 79 -7.71 4.51 -7.08
C ARG A 79 -6.34 3.84 -7.22
N PRO A 80 -6.29 2.51 -7.25
CA PRO A 80 -5.13 1.80 -7.75
C PRO A 80 -4.87 2.14 -9.22
N PHE A 81 -3.60 2.11 -9.62
CA PHE A 81 -3.16 2.34 -10.98
C PHE A 81 -2.15 1.27 -11.40
N VAL A 82 -2.09 1.03 -12.72
CA VAL A 82 -1.20 0.03 -13.32
C VAL A 82 -0.15 0.73 -14.17
N VAL A 83 1.08 0.26 -14.05
CA VAL A 83 2.25 0.76 -14.76
C VAL A 83 2.77 -0.39 -15.61
N ALA A 84 2.55 -0.28 -16.92
CA ALA A 84 3.03 -1.26 -17.89
C ALA A 84 4.48 -0.94 -18.28
N SER A 85 5.38 -1.89 -18.07
CA SER A 85 6.81 -1.76 -18.39
C SER A 85 7.15 -2.36 -19.76
N PRO A 86 8.07 -1.75 -20.52
CA PRO A 86 8.62 -2.35 -21.74
C PRO A 86 9.34 -3.69 -21.48
N SER A 87 9.66 -4.04 -20.22
CA SER A 87 10.20 -5.36 -19.86
C SER A 87 9.18 -6.51 -19.94
N GLY A 88 7.92 -6.19 -20.25
CA GLY A 88 6.79 -7.12 -20.26
C GLY A 88 6.19 -7.38 -18.88
N ALA A 89 6.49 -6.51 -17.91
CA ALA A 89 5.96 -6.55 -16.56
C ALA A 89 4.91 -5.46 -16.33
N ASP A 90 3.80 -5.82 -15.69
CA ASP A 90 2.77 -4.90 -15.21
C ASP A 90 2.86 -4.79 -13.69
N TYR A 91 2.91 -3.55 -13.20
CA TYR A 91 3.01 -3.23 -11.78
C TYR A 91 1.75 -2.52 -11.30
N GLY A 92 1.08 -3.09 -10.29
CA GLY A 92 -0.10 -2.50 -9.68
C GLY A 92 0.28 -1.77 -8.40
N PHE A 93 0.03 -0.46 -8.41
CA PHE A 93 0.29 0.44 -7.31
C PHE A 93 -1.00 1.06 -6.77
N PHE A 94 -0.95 1.51 -5.53
CA PHE A 94 -1.91 2.48 -5.00
C PHE A 94 -1.22 3.33 -3.93
N VAL A 95 -1.82 4.46 -3.58
CA VAL A 95 -1.40 5.27 -2.45
C VAL A 95 -2.31 4.97 -1.28
N GLU A 96 -1.74 4.73 -0.11
CA GLU A 96 -2.47 4.56 1.13
C GLU A 96 -2.27 5.81 1.99
N GLN A 97 -3.36 6.34 2.55
CA GLN A 97 -3.28 7.30 3.62
C GLN A 97 -3.25 6.55 4.95
N LYS A 98 -2.14 6.66 5.67
CA LYS A 98 -1.99 6.07 7.00
C LYS A 98 -1.72 7.18 8.01
N SER A 99 -2.76 7.55 8.76
CA SER A 99 -2.75 8.74 9.63
C SER A 99 -2.42 10.00 8.82
N SER A 100 -1.29 10.67 9.08
CA SER A 100 -0.82 11.82 8.30
C SER A 100 0.11 11.45 7.14
N ASP A 101 0.53 10.18 7.06
CA ASP A 101 1.53 9.73 6.09
C ASP A 101 0.88 9.20 4.81
N CYS A 102 1.58 9.42 3.70
CA CYS A 102 1.24 8.85 2.40
C CYS A 102 2.22 7.73 2.06
N LEU A 103 1.70 6.54 1.80
CA LEU A 103 2.49 5.36 1.46
C LEU A 103 2.21 4.95 0.01
N LEU A 104 3.26 4.86 -0.80
CA LEU A 104 3.18 4.21 -2.11
C LEU A 104 3.35 2.70 -1.92
N ARG A 105 2.32 1.94 -2.27
CA ARG A 105 2.27 0.48 -2.12
C ARG A 105 2.29 -0.20 -3.48
N LEU A 106 3.20 -1.15 -3.66
CA LEU A 106 3.15 -2.10 -4.77
C LEU A 106 2.42 -3.37 -4.28
N PHE A 107 1.26 -3.68 -4.87
CA PHE A 107 0.42 -4.80 -4.41
C PHE A 107 0.33 -5.96 -5.41
N SER A 108 0.69 -5.71 -6.67
CA SER A 108 0.70 -6.75 -7.70
C SER A 108 1.82 -6.54 -8.70
N ARG A 109 2.40 -7.64 -9.17
CA ARG A 109 3.32 -7.69 -10.30
C ARG A 109 2.94 -8.86 -11.20
N GLN A 110 2.83 -8.61 -12.50
CA GLN A 110 2.57 -9.66 -13.49
C GLN A 110 3.64 -9.59 -14.58
N LYS A 111 4.28 -10.71 -14.92
CA LYS A 111 5.24 -10.80 -16.02
C LYS A 111 5.01 -12.09 -16.80
N GLY A 112 4.61 -11.96 -18.06
CA GLY A 112 4.12 -13.11 -18.83
C GLY A 112 2.96 -13.81 -18.12
N PHE A 113 3.09 -15.12 -17.87
CA PHE A 113 2.10 -15.93 -17.15
C PHE A 113 2.28 -15.91 -15.62
N THR A 114 3.36 -15.30 -15.11
CA THR A 114 3.62 -15.24 -13.66
C THR A 114 2.90 -14.05 -13.06
N ARG A 115 1.97 -14.29 -12.13
CA ARG A 115 1.27 -13.24 -11.38
C ARG A 115 1.58 -13.38 -9.89
N TYR A 116 2.16 -12.33 -9.31
CA TYR A 116 2.34 -12.19 -7.88
C TYR A 116 1.37 -11.12 -7.36
N ARG A 117 0.55 -11.49 -6.38
CA ARG A 117 -0.35 -10.57 -5.67
C ARG A 117 -0.28 -10.93 -4.20
N ASN A 118 0.21 -10.01 -3.39
CA ASN A 118 0.28 -10.22 -1.94
C ASN A 118 -0.59 -9.18 -1.26
N ASN A 119 -1.75 -9.63 -0.77
CA ASN A 119 -2.72 -8.83 -0.05
C ASN A 119 -2.50 -8.85 1.47
N LEU A 120 -1.56 -9.68 1.97
CA LEU A 120 -1.21 -9.77 3.39
C LEU A 120 -0.01 -8.89 3.73
N THR A 121 0.97 -8.81 2.83
CA THR A 121 2.18 -7.97 2.92
C THR A 121 2.46 -7.41 1.53
N TYR A 122 2.26 -6.11 1.32
CA TYR A 122 2.53 -5.50 0.01
C TYR A 122 3.94 -5.84 -0.48
N ILE A 123 4.09 -6.04 -1.79
CA ILE A 123 5.36 -6.43 -2.44
C ILE A 123 6.47 -5.46 -2.04
N ALA A 124 6.15 -4.16 -2.13
CA ALA A 124 7.01 -3.08 -1.67
C ALA A 124 6.18 -1.93 -1.10
N THR A 125 6.79 -1.17 -0.19
CA THR A 125 6.21 0.03 0.40
C THR A 125 7.26 1.13 0.48
N ARG A 126 6.88 2.36 0.13
CA ARG A 126 7.70 3.56 0.33
C ARG A 126 6.86 4.69 0.91
N GLN A 127 7.42 5.41 1.86
CA GLN A 127 6.84 6.65 2.35
C GLN A 127 7.09 7.78 1.34
N LEU A 128 6.07 8.58 1.10
CA LEU A 128 6.13 9.76 0.23
C LEU A 128 6.39 11.00 1.09
N ASP A 129 7.60 11.10 1.63
CA ASP A 129 8.03 12.20 2.48
C ASP A 129 7.81 13.57 1.80
N GLY A 130 7.08 14.46 2.49
CA GLY A 130 6.74 15.79 1.98
C GLY A 130 5.63 15.80 0.92
N CYS A 131 4.90 14.71 0.74
CA CYS A 131 3.64 14.66 0.00
C CYS A 131 2.44 14.62 0.95
N MET A 132 1.30 15.16 0.49
CA MET A 132 -0.01 14.97 1.11
C MET A 132 -0.91 14.13 0.20
N CYS A 133 -1.87 13.43 0.80
CA CYS A 133 -2.83 12.60 0.10
C CYS A 133 -4.18 12.60 0.81
N ALA A 134 -5.25 12.30 0.07
CA ALA A 134 -6.63 12.26 0.56
C ALA A 134 -7.46 11.18 -0.14
N GLU A 135 -8.52 10.72 0.54
CA GLU A 135 -9.62 9.86 0.04
C GLU A 135 -10.56 10.54 -0.97
#